data_AF-A0A1I6Q4Y0-F1
#
_entry.id   AF-A0A1I6Q4Y0-F1
#
_cell.length_a   1.000
_cell.length_b   1.000
_cell.length_c   1.000
_cell.angle_alpha   90.00
_cell.angle_beta   90.00
_cell.angle_gamma   90.00
#
_symmetry.space_group_name_H-M   'P 1'
#
loop_
_entity.id
_entity.type
_entity.pdbx_description
1 polymer ?
#
loop_
_entity_poly.entity_id
_entity_poly.type
_entity_poly.pdbx_seq_one_letter_code
_entity_poly.pdbx_strand_id
1 'polypeptide(L)'
;MPRKIVLFIVLSTFFLTVYLVFSGAEILNKPLINAIGMPFGTLISWIGIIAFPFSIYFACKHINNPKTRFSKNYQTVLKILIILAFLWGIVGYYLADNWAFNFSSKSVFRGGVKAATYFWNYTYTIVILPILFVIVYGLHSVFKKININRKLK
;
A
#
# COMPACT_ATOMS: atom_id res chain seq x y z
N MET A 1 -16.69 15.34 0.87
CA MET A 1 -16.30 14.99 2.25
C MET A 1 -15.04 15.77 2.64
N PRO A 2 -14.94 16.32 3.86
CA PRO A 2 -13.72 16.99 4.33
C PRO A 2 -12.51 16.06 4.29
N ARG A 3 -11.39 16.54 3.74
CA ARG A 3 -10.16 15.75 3.58
C ARG A 3 -9.68 15.08 4.88
N LYS A 4 -9.80 15.77 6.01
CA LYS A 4 -9.40 15.22 7.32
C LYS A 4 -10.20 13.97 7.69
N ILE A 5 -11.48 13.94 7.31
CA ILE A 5 -12.35 12.78 7.54
C ILE A 5 -11.93 11.63 6.63
N VAL A 6 -11.65 11.90 5.35
CA VAL A 6 -11.14 10.86 4.43
C VAL A 6 -9.81 10.29 4.93
N LEU A 7 -8.89 11.15 5.38
CA LEU A 7 -7.63 10.72 5.98
C LEU A 7 -7.86 9.82 7.20
N PHE A 8 -8.75 10.21 8.10
CA PHE A 8 -9.09 9.43 9.29
C PHE A 8 -9.67 8.06 8.93
N ILE A 9 -10.58 8.00 7.95
CA ILE A 9 -11.17 6.74 7.46
C ILE A 9 -10.06 5.85 6.91
N VAL A 10 -9.24 6.37 6.00
CA VAL A 10 -8.20 5.58 5.33
C VAL A 10 -7.12 5.09 6.32
N LEU A 11 -6.70 5.94 7.28
CA LEU A 11 -5.78 5.52 8.34
C LEU A 11 -6.40 4.46 9.24
N SER A 12 -7.65 4.66 9.67
CA SER A 12 -8.37 3.67 10.48
C SER A 12 -8.48 2.34 9.75
N THR A 13 -8.80 2.34 8.45
CA THR A 13 -8.83 1.15 7.62
C THR A 13 -7.48 0.44 7.56
N PHE A 14 -6.38 1.19 7.37
CA PHE A 14 -5.04 0.62 7.36
C PHE A 14 -4.67 -0.02 8.71
N PHE A 15 -4.83 0.72 9.82
CA PHE A 15 -4.48 0.21 11.14
C PHE A 15 -5.38 -0.95 11.58
N LEU A 16 -6.67 -0.92 11.26
CA LEU A 16 -7.58 -2.03 11.51
C LEU A 16 -7.15 -3.27 10.74
N THR A 17 -6.77 -3.11 9.47
CA THR A 17 -6.26 -4.23 8.65
C THR A 17 -4.99 -4.82 9.27
N VAL A 18 -4.03 -3.98 9.65
CA VAL A 18 -2.80 -4.41 10.33
C VAL A 18 -3.16 -5.18 11.60
N TYR A 19 -4.03 -4.62 12.45
CA TYR A 19 -4.47 -5.29 13.68
C TYR A 19 -5.08 -6.67 13.41
N LEU A 20 -6.01 -6.79 12.46
CA LEU A 20 -6.65 -8.06 12.11
C LEU A 20 -5.62 -9.10 11.63
N VAL A 21 -4.70 -8.70 10.75
CA VAL A 21 -3.66 -9.59 10.20
C VAL A 21 -2.71 -10.06 11.29
N PHE A 22 -2.21 -9.16 12.15
CA PHE A 22 -1.27 -9.52 13.22
C PHE A 22 -1.93 -10.32 14.36
N SER A 23 -3.21 -10.07 14.64
CA SER A 23 -3.96 -10.85 15.63
C SER A 23 -4.35 -12.25 15.14
N GLY A 24 -4.18 -12.55 13.84
CA GLY A 24 -4.59 -13.83 13.26
C GLY A 24 -6.10 -14.05 13.31
N ALA A 25 -6.89 -12.97 13.20
CA ALA A 25 -8.33 -13.02 13.40
C ALA A 25 -9.01 -14.07 12.49
N GLU A 26 -9.90 -14.90 13.07
CA GLU A 26 -10.55 -16.00 12.36
C GLU A 26 -11.30 -15.57 11.11
N ILE A 27 -11.85 -14.34 11.11
CA ILE A 27 -12.57 -13.79 9.96
C ILE A 27 -11.71 -13.78 8.70
N LEU A 28 -10.38 -13.65 8.81
CA LEU A 28 -9.48 -13.59 7.65
C LEU A 28 -9.49 -14.89 6.83
N ASN A 29 -9.78 -16.03 7.45
CA ASN A 29 -9.80 -17.33 6.78
C ASN A 29 -11.20 -17.74 6.31
N LYS A 30 -12.25 -17.00 6.69
CA LYS A 30 -13.61 -17.28 6.23
C LYS A 30 -13.73 -17.00 4.73
N PRO A 31 -14.42 -17.85 3.97
CA PRO A 31 -14.65 -17.59 2.56
C PRO A 31 -15.60 -16.39 2.42
N LEU A 32 -15.20 -15.42 1.59
CA LEU A 32 -16.03 -14.29 1.18
C LEU A 32 -16.84 -14.64 -0.07
N ILE A 33 -16.16 -15.17 -1.09
CA ILE A 33 -16.79 -15.60 -2.35
C ILE A 33 -16.50 -17.09 -2.56
N ASN A 34 -17.44 -17.93 -2.16
CA ASN A 34 -17.32 -19.39 -2.22
C ASN A 34 -16.99 -19.90 -3.62
N ALA A 35 -17.63 -19.34 -4.66
CA ALA A 35 -17.48 -19.78 -6.05
C ALA A 35 -16.03 -19.71 -6.59
N ILE A 36 -15.21 -18.79 -6.06
CA ILE A 36 -13.83 -18.57 -6.48
C ILE A 36 -12.81 -18.81 -5.36
N GLY A 37 -13.27 -19.31 -4.20
CA GLY A 37 -12.43 -19.57 -3.03
C GLY A 37 -11.73 -18.33 -2.47
N MET A 38 -12.30 -17.13 -2.63
CA MET A 38 -11.69 -15.90 -2.13
C MET A 38 -12.00 -15.72 -0.64
N PRO A 39 -11.00 -15.67 0.26
CA PRO A 39 -11.24 -15.42 1.68
C PRO A 39 -11.35 -13.91 1.98
N PHE A 40 -11.98 -13.59 3.11
CA PHE A 40 -12.03 -12.21 3.62
C PHE A 40 -10.63 -11.62 3.84
N GLY A 41 -9.65 -12.45 4.22
CA GLY A 41 -8.28 -12.03 4.44
C GLY A 41 -7.62 -11.43 3.21
N THR A 42 -7.90 -11.97 2.02
CA THR A 42 -7.43 -11.41 0.75
C THR A 42 -8.01 -10.02 0.52
N LEU A 43 -9.33 -9.87 0.66
CA LEU A 43 -9.98 -8.58 0.44
C LEU A 43 -9.53 -7.53 1.47
N ILE A 44 -9.51 -7.90 2.75
CA ILE A 44 -9.10 -7.01 3.85
C ILE A 44 -7.65 -6.57 3.66
N SER A 45 -6.73 -7.49 3.38
CA SER A 45 -5.32 -7.16 3.11
C SER A 45 -5.17 -6.26 1.89
N TRP A 46 -5.92 -6.52 0.82
CA TRP A 46 -5.90 -5.70 -0.40
C TRP A 46 -6.35 -4.27 -0.10
N ILE A 47 -7.47 -4.11 0.62
CA ILE A 47 -7.97 -2.80 1.04
C ILE A 47 -6.95 -2.08 1.94
N GLY A 48 -6.34 -2.77 2.91
CA GLY A 48 -5.31 -2.18 3.77
C GLY A 48 -4.07 -1.72 3.01
N ILE A 49 -3.59 -2.55 2.08
CA ILE A 49 -2.45 -2.23 1.21
C ILE A 49 -2.74 -1.00 0.34
N ILE A 50 -3.97 -0.85 -0.19
CA ILE A 50 -4.40 0.35 -0.92
C ILE A 50 -4.52 1.55 0.03
N ALA A 51 -5.10 1.35 1.21
CA ALA A 51 -5.32 2.42 2.17
C ALA A 51 -4.01 3.11 2.58
N PHE A 52 -2.90 2.36 2.66
CA PHE A 52 -1.64 2.93 3.10
C PHE A 52 -1.11 4.09 2.23
N PRO A 53 -0.83 3.93 0.92
CA PRO A 53 -0.40 5.05 0.07
C PRO A 53 -1.48 6.13 -0.09
N PHE A 54 -2.78 5.79 -0.01
CA PHE A 54 -3.83 6.81 0.04
C PHE A 54 -3.77 7.67 1.30
N SER A 55 -3.43 7.09 2.46
CA SER A 55 -3.27 7.85 3.69
C SER A 55 -2.18 8.91 3.53
N ILE A 56 -1.07 8.57 2.86
CA ILE A 56 0.02 9.49 2.56
C ILE A 56 -0.44 10.60 1.62
N TYR A 57 -1.20 10.24 0.58
CA TYR A 57 -1.80 11.20 -0.36
C TYR A 57 -2.71 12.19 0.35
N PHE A 58 -3.56 11.73 1.26
CA PHE A 58 -4.43 12.61 2.04
C PHE A 58 -3.72 13.28 3.23
N ALA A 59 -2.55 12.84 3.68
CA ALA A 59 -1.77 13.54 4.70
C ALA A 59 -0.96 14.70 4.11
N CYS A 60 -0.36 14.52 2.93
CA CYS A 60 0.60 15.48 2.35
C CYS A 60 -0.06 16.52 1.44
N LYS A 61 -0.48 17.68 1.99
CA LYS A 61 -1.23 18.70 1.22
C LYS A 61 -0.50 19.23 0.00
N HIS A 62 0.80 19.41 0.10
CA HIS A 62 1.62 19.99 -0.95
C HIS A 62 1.85 19.06 -2.15
N ILE A 63 1.62 17.76 -1.96
CA ILE A 63 1.73 16.76 -3.02
C ILE A 63 0.48 16.79 -3.91
N ASN A 64 -0.70 17.05 -3.33
CA ASN A 64 -1.97 17.03 -4.08
C ASN A 64 -2.14 18.26 -4.98
N ASN A 65 -1.58 19.40 -4.58
CA ASN A 65 -1.56 20.64 -5.36
C ASN A 65 -0.12 21.09 -5.61
N PRO A 66 0.60 20.43 -6.52
CA PRO A 66 2.02 20.69 -6.72
C PRO A 66 2.24 22.03 -7.43
N LYS A 67 2.80 23.00 -6.70
CA LYS A 67 3.19 24.31 -7.27
C LYS A 67 4.59 24.32 -7.89
N THR A 68 5.40 23.30 -7.62
CA THR A 68 6.80 23.21 -8.04
C THR A 68 7.08 21.91 -8.79
N ARG A 69 8.08 21.90 -9.67
CA ARG A 69 8.54 20.67 -10.37
C ARG A 69 8.86 19.55 -9.37
N PHE A 70 9.47 19.92 -8.24
CA PHE A 70 9.74 18.99 -7.14
C PHE A 70 8.47 18.32 -6.61
N SER A 71 7.44 19.08 -6.24
CA SER A 71 6.18 18.51 -5.74
C SER A 71 5.47 17.64 -6.78
N LYS A 72 5.67 17.91 -8.09
CA LYS A 72 5.14 17.06 -9.16
C LYS A 72 5.80 15.68 -9.16
N ASN A 73 7.12 15.59 -8.97
CA ASN A 73 7.83 14.31 -8.92
C ASN A 73 7.31 13.41 -7.78
N TYR A 74 7.13 13.97 -6.58
CA TYR A 74 6.57 13.22 -5.45
C TYR A 74 5.13 12.78 -5.70
N GLN A 75 4.34 13.63 -6.35
CA GLN A 75 2.98 13.26 -6.74
C GLN A 75 2.96 12.09 -7.71
N THR A 76 3.84 12.09 -8.72
CA THR A 76 3.97 10.98 -9.68
C THR A 76 4.37 9.69 -8.99
N VAL A 77 5.41 9.72 -8.15
CA VAL A 77 5.84 8.54 -7.40
C VAL A 77 4.72 8.00 -6.53
N LEU A 78 4.01 8.86 -5.81
CA LEU A 78 2.89 8.45 -4.95
C LEU A 78 1.73 7.83 -5.75
N LYS A 79 1.42 8.39 -6.93
CA LYS A 79 0.42 7.79 -7.84
C LYS A 79 0.84 6.40 -8.31
N ILE A 80 2.11 6.20 -8.65
CA ILE A 80 2.63 4.88 -9.02
C ILE A 80 2.46 3.91 -7.85
N LEU A 81 2.81 4.30 -6.62
CA LEU A 81 2.62 3.46 -5.43
C LEU A 81 1.16 3.07 -5.21
N ILE A 82 0.22 4.01 -5.42
CA ILE A 82 -1.23 3.73 -5.36
C ILE A 82 -1.63 2.71 -6.43
N ILE A 83 -1.16 2.87 -7.67
CA ILE A 83 -1.47 1.94 -8.77
C ILE A 83 -0.94 0.54 -8.46
N LEU A 84 0.30 0.42 -7.98
CA LEU A 84 0.87 -0.86 -7.58
C LEU A 84 0.06 -1.52 -6.45
N ALA A 85 -0.36 -0.74 -5.45
CA ALA A 85 -1.21 -1.24 -4.38
C ALA A 85 -2.57 -1.76 -4.91
N PHE A 86 -3.20 -1.08 -5.87
CA PHE A 86 -4.42 -1.57 -6.52
C PHE A 86 -4.17 -2.87 -7.29
N LEU A 87 -3.04 -2.99 -7.98
CA LEU A 87 -2.71 -4.19 -8.75
C LEU A 87 -2.35 -5.39 -7.87
N TRP A 88 -2.15 -5.21 -6.57
CA TRP A 88 -1.72 -6.27 -5.65
C TRP A 88 -2.56 -7.54 -5.71
N GLY A 89 -3.88 -7.43 -5.57
CA GLY A 89 -4.75 -8.62 -5.59
C GLY A 89 -4.76 -9.35 -6.94
N ILE A 90 -4.73 -8.60 -8.05
CA ILE A 90 -4.71 -9.17 -9.42
C ILE A 90 -3.39 -9.89 -9.67
N VAL A 91 -2.26 -9.26 -9.33
CA VAL A 91 -0.93 -9.87 -9.45
C VAL A 91 -0.82 -11.09 -8.55
N GLY A 92 -1.33 -11.01 -7.32
CA GLY A 92 -1.39 -12.14 -6.39
C GLY A 92 -2.16 -13.32 -6.96
N TYR A 93 -3.35 -13.08 -7.52
CA TYR A 93 -4.15 -14.14 -8.15
C TYR A 93 -3.42 -14.76 -9.35
N TYR A 94 -2.82 -13.93 -10.20
CA TYR A 94 -2.06 -14.42 -11.33
C TYR A 94 -0.89 -15.30 -10.89
N LEU A 95 -0.13 -14.88 -9.86
CA LEU A 95 1.02 -15.64 -9.36
C LEU A 95 0.61 -16.92 -8.62
N ALA A 96 -0.43 -16.87 -7.78
CA ALA A 96 -0.84 -17.98 -6.94
C ALA A 96 -1.76 -19.00 -7.63
N ASP A 97 -2.42 -18.59 -8.72
CA ASP A 97 -3.47 -19.38 -9.39
C ASP A 97 -4.75 -19.59 -8.55
N ASN A 98 -4.93 -18.80 -7.49
CA ASN A 98 -6.12 -18.84 -6.64
C ASN A 98 -6.25 -17.53 -5.84
N TRP A 99 -7.44 -17.24 -5.34
CA TRP A 99 -7.71 -16.03 -4.56
C TRP A 99 -7.30 -16.10 -3.09
N ALA A 100 -6.98 -17.30 -2.59
CA ALA A 100 -6.46 -17.48 -1.23
C ALA A 100 -4.94 -17.26 -1.14
N PHE A 101 -4.27 -17.00 -2.27
CA PHE A 101 -2.82 -16.85 -2.38
C PHE A 101 -2.03 -18.02 -1.78
N ASN A 102 -2.57 -19.22 -1.93
CA ASN A 102 -1.89 -20.45 -1.53
C ASN A 102 -0.88 -20.87 -2.60
N PHE A 103 0.35 -21.13 -2.18
CA PHE A 103 1.43 -21.63 -3.04
C PHE A 103 1.79 -23.06 -2.65
N SER A 104 2.22 -23.84 -3.64
CA SER A 104 2.54 -25.26 -3.47
C SER A 104 3.97 -25.55 -3.95
N SER A 105 4.53 -26.70 -3.55
CA SER A 105 5.89 -27.14 -3.89
C SER A 105 6.05 -27.63 -5.35
N LYS A 106 5.15 -27.23 -6.25
CA LYS A 106 5.17 -27.62 -7.67
C LYS A 106 6.36 -26.98 -8.40
N SER A 107 6.88 -27.68 -9.41
CA SER A 107 7.97 -27.21 -10.28
C SER A 107 7.54 -26.14 -11.29
N VAL A 108 6.23 -26.02 -11.53
CA VAL A 108 5.64 -25.00 -12.42
C VAL A 108 5.78 -23.61 -11.78
N PHE A 109 5.95 -22.57 -12.59
CA PHE A 109 6.09 -21.20 -12.09
C PHE A 109 4.83 -20.76 -11.33
N ARG A 110 3.69 -20.72 -12.02
CA ARG A 110 2.41 -20.26 -11.48
C ARG A 110 1.90 -21.24 -10.41
N GLY A 111 1.55 -20.71 -9.23
CA GLY A 111 1.18 -21.49 -8.04
C GLY A 111 2.33 -22.24 -7.36
N GLY A 112 3.56 -22.10 -7.87
CA GLY A 112 4.76 -22.74 -7.36
C GLY A 112 5.60 -21.85 -6.43
N VAL A 113 6.70 -22.42 -5.92
CA VAL A 113 7.60 -21.74 -4.96
C VAL A 113 8.22 -20.46 -5.55
N LYS A 114 8.61 -20.49 -6.83
CA LYS A 114 9.17 -19.30 -7.50
C LYS A 114 8.17 -18.15 -7.52
N ALA A 115 6.92 -18.38 -7.90
CA ALA A 115 5.88 -17.35 -7.88
C ALA A 115 5.61 -16.82 -6.47
N ALA A 116 5.69 -17.66 -5.44
CA ALA A 116 5.58 -17.23 -4.05
C ALA A 116 6.66 -16.19 -3.69
N THR A 117 7.91 -16.42 -4.09
CA THR A 117 9.00 -15.45 -3.88
C THR A 117 8.71 -14.11 -4.56
N TYR A 118 8.25 -14.13 -5.81
CA TYR A 118 7.87 -12.89 -6.51
C TYR A 118 6.71 -12.17 -5.83
N PHE A 119 5.70 -12.92 -5.36
CA PHE A 119 4.55 -12.37 -4.65
C PHE A 119 4.97 -11.67 -3.35
N TRP A 120 5.82 -12.31 -2.54
CA TRP A 120 6.29 -11.71 -1.29
C TRP A 120 7.20 -10.51 -1.55
N ASN A 121 8.13 -10.59 -2.50
CA ASN A 121 8.97 -9.45 -2.88
C ASN A 121 8.11 -8.27 -3.34
N TYR A 122 7.07 -8.51 -4.14
CA TYR A 122 6.14 -7.48 -4.55
C TYR A 122 5.39 -6.88 -3.37
N THR A 123 4.87 -7.72 -2.48
CA THR A 123 4.15 -7.31 -1.25
C THR A 123 5.04 -6.45 -0.35
N TYR A 124 6.28 -6.86 -0.09
CA TYR A 124 7.23 -6.06 0.68
C TYR A 124 7.54 -4.74 -0.01
N THR A 125 7.73 -4.75 -1.33
CA THR A 125 8.02 -3.54 -2.10
C THR A 125 6.91 -2.50 -1.96
N ILE A 126 5.65 -2.89 -2.11
CA ILE A 126 4.51 -1.96 -2.05
C ILE A 126 4.20 -1.47 -0.62
N VAL A 127 4.68 -2.17 0.42
CA VAL A 127 4.56 -1.73 1.82
C VAL A 127 5.76 -0.88 2.25
N ILE A 128 6.98 -1.25 1.86
CA ILE A 128 8.21 -0.54 2.27
C ILE A 128 8.39 0.77 1.50
N LEU A 129 8.12 0.79 0.18
CA LEU A 129 8.34 1.99 -0.62
C LEU A 129 7.53 3.21 -0.16
N PRO A 130 6.23 3.10 0.22
CA PRO A 130 5.52 4.25 0.78
C PRO A 130 6.07 4.72 2.14
N ILE A 131 6.62 3.83 2.97
CA ILE A 131 7.33 4.23 4.20
C ILE A 131 8.56 5.08 3.86
N LEU A 132 9.41 4.56 2.96
CA LEU A 132 10.60 5.28 2.48
C LEU A 132 10.22 6.62 1.85
N PHE A 133 9.13 6.66 1.08
CA PHE A 133 8.60 7.89 0.50
C PHE A 133 8.28 8.93 1.57
N VAL A 134 7.60 8.56 2.66
CA VAL A 134 7.29 9.49 3.76
C VAL A 134 8.55 9.99 4.44
N ILE A 135 9.53 9.12 4.69
CA ILE A 135 10.81 9.49 5.31
C ILE A 135 11.55 10.51 4.43
N VAL A 136 11.75 10.19 3.14
CA VAL A 136 12.47 11.05 2.20
C VAL A 136 11.75 12.39 2.01
N TYR A 137 10.43 12.37 1.82
CA TYR A 137 9.62 13.59 1.71
C TYR A 137 9.68 14.43 2.99
N GLY A 138 9.57 13.79 4.15
CA GLY A 138 9.61 14.41 5.47
C GLY A 138 10.93 15.13 5.71
N LEU A 139 12.05 14.41 5.59
CA LEU A 139 13.41 14.98 5.72
C LEU A 139 13.59 16.17 4.78
N HIS A 140 13.24 16.00 3.51
CA HIS A 140 13.38 17.07 2.54
C HIS A 140 12.52 18.31 2.87
N SER A 141 11.29 18.11 3.36
CA SER A 141 10.41 19.22 3.76
C SER A 141 10.98 20.02 4.93
N VAL A 142 11.64 19.35 5.89
CA VAL A 142 12.30 19.98 7.03
C VAL A 142 13.50 20.80 6.57
N PHE A 143 14.39 20.24 5.73
CA PHE A 143 15.56 20.96 5.22
C PHE A 143 15.17 22.21 4.42
N LYS A 144 14.13 22.12 3.57
CA LYS A 144 13.64 23.27 2.81
C LYS A 144 13.14 24.38 3.74
N LYS A 145 12.41 24.04 4.80
CA LYS A 145 11.90 25.00 5.78
C LYS A 145 13.04 25.71 6.53
N ILE A 146 14.07 24.96 6.94
CA ILE A 146 15.26 25.51 7.62
C ILE A 146 16.02 26.49 6.71
N ASN A 147 16.24 26.13 5.45
CA ASN A 147 16.98 26.97 4.52
C ASN A 147 16.26 28.30 4.21
N ILE A 148 14.94 28.29 4.09
CA ILE A 148 14.14 29.51 3.90
C ILE A 148 14.28 30.44 5.11
N ASN A 149 14.18 29.91 6.33
CA ASN A 149 14.31 30.72 7.55
C ASN A 149 15.71 31.34 7.71
N ARG A 150 16.76 30.71 7.18
CA ARG A 150 18.12 31.28 7.17
C ARG A 150 18.30 32.42 6.16
N LYS A 151 17.57 32.42 5.04
CA LYS A 151 17.64 33.50 4.04
C LYS A 151 16.86 34.76 4.43
N LEU A 152 16.00 34.67 5.44
CA LEU A 152 15.16 35.76 5.93
C LEU A 152 15.76 36.45 7.17
N LYS A 153 16.88 35.94 7.69
CA LYS A 153 17.71 36.58 8.72
C LYS A 153 18.93 37.20 8.05
#